data_AF-A0A7K2WTR0-F1
#
_entry.id   AF-A0A7K2WTR0-F1
#
_cell.length_a   1.000
_cell.length_b   1.000
_cell.length_c   1.000
_cell.angle_alpha   90.00
_cell.angle_beta   90.00
_cell.angle_gamma   90.00
#
_symmetry.space_group_name_H-M   'P 1'
#
loop_
_entity.id
_entity.type
_entity.pdbx_description
1 polymer ?
#
loop_
_entity_poly.entity_id
_entity_poly.type
_entity_poly.pdbx_seq_one_letter_code
_entity_poly.pdbx_strand_id
1 'polypeptide(L)'
;GQAGGAGAGQVAGTGRFVRESGRCPEPLRVLHGPFDEQWLIPDHRLIDAARPELWRVAGAHQVFAVEQGYVPGAGGPALLISALLPDGTSPAGRPGRIRPLYRRPGGLEPNVTPGLTALLGARHVREVAPEEVLAWAVAAAVPSPRGPVV
;
A
#
# COMPACT_ATOMS: atom_id res chain seq x y z
N GLY A 1 -22.80 -11.20 3.62
CA GLY A 1 -22.29 -9.82 3.68
C GLY A 1 -21.42 -9.61 2.47
N GLN A 2 -21.81 -8.72 1.57
CA GLN A 2 -21.04 -8.45 0.35
C GLN A 2 -19.93 -7.45 0.69
N ALA A 3 -18.67 -7.91 0.61
CA ALA A 3 -17.51 -7.04 0.60
C ALA A 3 -17.53 -6.25 -0.72
N GLY A 4 -17.99 -5.00 -0.65
CA GLY A 4 -17.88 -4.07 -1.77
C GLY A 4 -16.40 -3.87 -2.08
N GLY A 5 -15.95 -4.36 -3.24
CA GLY A 5 -14.62 -4.08 -3.74
C GLY A 5 -14.41 -2.57 -3.75
N ALA A 6 -13.31 -2.14 -3.12
CA ALA A 6 -12.88 -0.74 -3.14
C ALA A 6 -12.72 -0.31 -4.60
N GLY A 7 -13.73 0.40 -5.10
CA GLY A 7 -13.71 0.99 -6.42
C GLY A 7 -12.63 2.05 -6.46
N ALA A 8 -11.72 1.92 -7.41
CA ALA A 8 -10.77 2.95 -7.79
C ALA A 8 -11.50 4.30 -7.93
N GLY A 9 -11.07 5.29 -7.14
CA GLY A 9 -11.46 6.69 -7.25
C GLY A 9 -12.97 6.94 -7.34
N GLN A 10 -13.68 6.96 -6.21
CA GLN A 10 -15.01 7.58 -6.23
C GLN A 10 -14.87 9.04 -6.67
N VAL A 11 -15.68 9.40 -7.68
CA VAL A 11 -15.70 10.73 -8.29
C VAL A 11 -16.38 11.68 -7.31
N ALA A 12 -15.62 12.19 -6.33
CA ALA A 12 -16.00 13.42 -5.67
C ALA A 12 -16.03 14.53 -6.73
N GLY A 13 -17.08 15.35 -6.73
CA GLY A 13 -17.22 16.45 -7.67
C GLY A 13 -15.98 17.35 -7.65
N THR A 14 -15.56 17.84 -8.81
CA THR A 14 -14.39 18.74 -8.93
C THR A 14 -14.70 20.18 -8.48
N GLY A 15 -15.95 20.48 -8.12
CA GLY A 15 -16.38 21.77 -7.60
C GLY A 15 -15.86 22.03 -6.18
N ARG A 16 -15.94 23.29 -5.72
CA ARG A 16 -15.47 23.66 -4.37
C ARG A 16 -16.24 22.89 -3.28
N PHE A 17 -15.51 22.32 -2.32
CA PHE A 17 -16.09 21.56 -1.21
C PHE A 17 -17.15 22.34 -0.41
N VAL A 18 -16.97 23.65 -0.21
CA VAL A 18 -17.95 24.51 0.49
C VAL A 18 -19.35 24.55 -0.16
N ARG A 19 -19.46 24.16 -1.44
CA ARG A 19 -20.72 24.09 -2.17
C ARG A 19 -21.22 22.66 -2.35
N GLU A 20 -20.55 21.69 -1.76
CA GLU A 20 -20.93 20.29 -1.85
C GLU A 20 -22.24 20.06 -1.10
N SER A 21 -23.20 19.45 -1.81
CA SER A 21 -24.51 19.08 -1.28
C SER A 21 -24.94 17.68 -1.73
N GLY A 22 -24.07 16.99 -2.49
CA GLY A 22 -24.23 15.60 -2.87
C GLY A 22 -24.01 14.65 -1.70
N ARG A 23 -24.24 13.36 -1.96
CA ARG A 23 -24.00 12.30 -0.98
C ARG A 23 -22.51 12.23 -0.66
N CYS A 24 -22.19 12.12 0.63
CA CYS A 24 -20.83 11.84 1.08
C CYS A 24 -20.35 10.52 0.45
N PRO A 25 -19.16 10.48 -0.18
CA PRO A 25 -18.56 9.23 -0.63
C PRO A 25 -18.48 8.23 0.52
N GLU A 26 -18.57 6.94 0.20
CA GLU A 26 -18.50 5.90 1.23
C GLU A 26 -17.08 5.92 1.84
N PRO A 27 -16.94 6.10 3.17
CA PRO A 27 -15.63 6.09 3.80
C PRO A 27 -14.93 4.74 3.58
N LEU A 28 -13.61 4.77 3.40
CA LEU A 28 -12.80 3.56 3.25
C LEU A 28 -11.72 3.47 4.33
N ARG A 29 -11.33 2.24 4.67
CA ARG A 29 -10.26 2.00 5.64
C ARG A 29 -8.90 2.18 4.98
N VAL A 30 -8.04 2.97 5.60
CA VAL A 30 -6.66 3.24 5.20
C VAL A 30 -5.69 2.85 6.30
N LEU A 31 -4.44 2.60 5.91
CA LEU A 31 -3.33 2.41 6.84
C LEU A 31 -2.67 3.77 7.11
N HIS A 32 -2.79 4.27 8.34
CA HIS A 32 -2.20 5.54 8.79
C HIS A 32 -0.81 5.34 9.41
N GLY A 33 -0.53 4.15 9.92
CA GLY A 33 0.74 3.82 10.54
C GLY A 33 0.82 2.31 10.77
N PRO A 34 1.92 1.80 11.34
CA PRO A 34 2.03 0.40 11.69
C PRO A 34 0.86 -0.04 12.57
N PHE A 35 0.01 -0.91 12.03
CA PHE A 35 -1.17 -1.47 12.71
C PHE A 35 -2.21 -0.40 13.15
N ASP A 36 -2.19 0.78 12.52
CA ASP A 36 -3.19 1.84 12.74
C ASP A 36 -4.08 1.97 11.51
N GLU A 37 -5.34 1.55 11.66
CA GLU A 37 -6.35 1.56 10.63
C GLU A 37 -7.34 2.70 10.88
N GLN A 38 -7.43 3.64 9.93
CA GLN A 38 -8.30 4.81 10.04
C GLN A 38 -9.31 4.85 8.90
N TRP A 39 -10.33 5.70 9.03
CA TRP A 39 -11.32 5.94 7.98
C TRP A 39 -10.98 7.21 7.21
N LEU A 40 -11.04 7.12 5.89
CA LEU A 40 -10.81 8.24 4.98
C LEU A 40 -12.05 8.45 4.11
N ILE A 41 -12.48 9.70 3.97
CA ILE A 41 -13.44 10.08 2.92
C ILE A 41 -12.64 10.24 1.62
N PRO A 42 -12.89 9.43 0.57
CA PRO A 42 -12.13 9.48 -0.68
C PRO A 42 -12.51 10.68 -1.55
N ASP A 43 -12.31 11.88 -1.04
CA ASP A 43 -12.56 13.13 -1.75
C ASP A 43 -11.22 13.85 -1.96
N HIS A 44 -10.81 14.02 -3.21
CA HIS A 44 -9.55 14.66 -3.57
C HIS A 44 -9.44 16.11 -3.05
N ARG A 45 -10.56 16.76 -2.72
CA ARG A 45 -10.58 18.12 -2.14
C ARG A 45 -10.22 18.12 -0.65
N LEU A 46 -10.32 16.97 0.01
CA LEU A 46 -9.99 16.75 1.42
C LEU A 46 -8.63 16.08 1.60
N ILE A 47 -7.95 15.69 0.51
CA ILE A 47 -6.70 14.94 0.54
C ILE A 47 -5.57 15.82 0.00
N ASP A 48 -4.61 16.14 0.86
CA ASP A 48 -3.46 17.00 0.52
C ASP A 48 -2.56 16.39 -0.58
N ALA A 49 -2.35 15.06 -0.53
CA ALA A 49 -1.60 14.33 -1.54
C ALA A 49 -2.43 13.16 -2.11
N ALA A 50 -3.15 13.40 -3.20
CA ALA A 50 -4.11 12.45 -3.77
C ALA A 50 -3.47 11.15 -4.32
N ARG A 51 -2.15 11.10 -4.55
CA ARG A 51 -1.37 9.90 -4.99
C ARG A 51 -2.10 9.01 -6.03
N PRO A 52 -2.61 9.55 -7.15
CA PRO A 52 -3.58 8.86 -8.03
C PRO A 52 -3.09 7.51 -8.56
N GLU A 53 -1.79 7.35 -8.80
CA GLU A 53 -1.18 6.08 -9.21
C GLU A 53 -1.34 4.97 -8.15
N LEU A 54 -1.22 5.32 -6.87
CA LEU A 54 -1.36 4.38 -5.76
C LEU A 54 -2.82 3.95 -5.60
N TRP A 55 -3.74 4.90 -5.75
CA TRP A 55 -5.18 4.63 -5.72
C TRP A 55 -5.63 3.77 -6.90
N ARG A 56 -5.03 3.94 -8.08
CA ARG A 56 -5.38 3.16 -9.27
C ARG A 56 -5.18 1.67 -9.07
N VAL A 57 -4.11 1.27 -8.38
CA VAL A 57 -3.77 -0.14 -8.16
C VAL A 57 -4.39 -0.73 -6.89
N ALA A 58 -5.01 0.10 -6.04
CA ALA A 58 -5.70 -0.38 -4.85
C ALA A 58 -6.91 -1.26 -5.21
N GLY A 59 -7.13 -2.33 -4.45
CA GLY A 59 -8.22 -3.26 -4.69
C GLY A 59 -8.01 -4.61 -4.00
N ALA A 60 -8.94 -5.54 -4.22
CA ALA A 60 -9.00 -6.81 -3.49
C ALA A 60 -7.77 -7.73 -3.63
N HIS A 61 -7.01 -7.58 -4.74
CA HIS A 61 -5.82 -8.38 -5.01
C HIS A 61 -4.51 -7.65 -4.67
N GLN A 62 -4.59 -6.41 -4.20
CA GLN A 62 -3.43 -5.57 -3.98
C GLN A 62 -2.92 -5.69 -2.55
N VAL A 63 -1.60 -5.82 -2.40
CA VAL A 63 -0.90 -5.63 -1.14
C VAL A 63 0.23 -4.62 -1.31
N PHE A 64 0.51 -3.86 -0.26
CA PHE A 64 1.51 -2.81 -0.24
C PHE A 64 2.60 -3.16 0.75
N ALA A 65 3.85 -3.13 0.30
CA ALA A 65 5.01 -3.14 1.17
C ALA A 65 5.29 -1.68 1.60
N VAL A 66 5.27 -1.43 2.90
CA VAL A 66 5.43 -0.10 3.49
C VAL A 66 6.70 -0.09 4.32
N GLU A 67 7.68 0.69 3.85
CA GLU A 67 8.91 0.98 4.58
C GLU A 67 8.70 2.26 5.38
N GLN A 68 8.75 2.12 6.70
CA GLN A 68 8.61 3.26 7.60
C GLN A 68 9.87 4.14 7.55
N GLY A 69 9.70 5.44 7.79
CA GLY A 69 10.85 6.30 8.01
C GLY A 69 11.61 5.83 9.25
N TYR A 70 12.94 5.69 9.12
CA TYR A 70 13.78 5.31 10.25
C TYR A 70 13.76 6.38 11.35
N VAL A 71 13.30 5.99 12.54
CA VAL A 71 13.38 6.74 13.80
C VAL A 71 14.28 5.94 14.76
N PRO A 72 15.40 6.51 15.24
CA PRO A 72 16.26 5.84 16.21
C PRO A 72 15.46 5.39 17.44
N GLY A 73 15.57 4.12 17.82
CA GLY A 73 14.90 3.57 19.01
C GLY A 73 13.40 3.32 18.87
N ALA A 74 12.78 3.56 17.71
CA ALA A 74 11.39 3.20 17.49
C ALA A 74 11.22 1.68 17.33
N GLY A 75 10.28 1.09 18.08
CA GLY A 75 9.99 -0.35 18.09
C GLY A 75 9.09 -0.85 16.95
N GLY A 76 9.10 -0.19 15.79
CA GLY A 76 8.25 -0.54 14.65
C GLY A 76 8.83 -1.63 13.74
N PRO A 77 8.00 -2.29 12.90
CA PRO A 77 8.50 -3.25 11.93
C PRO A 77 9.41 -2.58 10.90
N ALA A 78 10.45 -3.28 10.46
CA ALA A 78 11.31 -2.80 9.38
C ALA A 78 10.50 -2.64 8.08
N LEU A 79 9.76 -3.69 7.71
CA LEU A 79 8.89 -3.73 6.55
C LEU A 79 7.50 -4.20 6.98
N LEU A 80 6.47 -3.44 6.61
CA LEU A 80 5.07 -3.80 6.87
C LEU A 80 4.39 -4.19 5.56
N ILE A 81 3.56 -5.23 5.57
CA ILE A 81 2.63 -5.53 4.47
C ILE A 81 1.22 -5.17 4.90
N SER A 82 0.47 -4.52 4.01
CA SER A 82 -0.95 -4.26 4.23
C SER A 82 -1.75 -4.39 2.93
N ALA A 83 -2.97 -4.90 3.03
CA ALA A 83 -3.96 -4.84 1.95
C ALA A 83 -4.71 -3.50 1.92
N LEU A 84 -4.63 -2.71 3.01
CA LEU A 84 -5.18 -1.37 3.04
C LEU A 84 -4.28 -0.39 2.30
N LEU A 85 -4.90 0.62 1.69
CA LEU A 85 -4.20 1.73 1.07
C LEU A 85 -3.41 2.52 2.14
N PRO A 86 -2.08 2.63 2.05
CA PRO A 86 -1.32 3.46 2.96
C PRO A 86 -1.42 4.93 2.57
N ASP A 87 -1.69 5.80 3.54
CA ASP A 87 -1.80 7.25 3.32
C ASP A 87 -0.43 7.94 3.16
N GLY A 88 0.64 7.25 3.59
CA GLY A 88 2.03 7.73 3.53
C GLY A 88 2.49 8.43 4.81
N THR A 89 1.67 8.42 5.86
CA THR A 89 2.06 8.88 7.19
C THR A 89 3.16 7.95 7.75
N SER A 90 4.10 8.55 8.47
CA SER A 90 5.28 7.88 8.99
C SER A 90 5.73 8.55 10.30
N PRO A 91 6.07 7.78 11.35
CA PRO A 91 6.51 8.32 12.63
C PRO A 91 7.76 9.22 12.55
N ALA A 92 8.55 9.10 11.48
CA ALA A 92 9.77 9.89 11.28
C ALA A 92 9.51 11.31 10.77
N GLY A 93 8.26 11.72 10.56
CA GLY A 93 7.90 13.00 9.94
C GLY A 93 8.29 13.13 8.46
N ARG A 94 9.03 12.16 7.91
CA ARG A 94 9.27 12.00 6.48
C ARG A 94 8.42 10.85 5.93
N PRO A 95 7.80 11.00 4.75
CA PRO A 95 7.00 9.95 4.16
C PRO A 95 7.83 8.69 3.98
N GLY A 96 7.26 7.56 4.38
CA GLY A 96 7.83 6.24 4.11
C GLY A 96 7.84 5.92 2.62
N ARG A 97 8.36 4.75 2.24
CA ARG A 97 8.24 4.25 0.87
C ARG A 97 7.14 3.21 0.79
N ILE A 98 6.20 3.42 -0.13
CA ILE A 98 5.11 2.50 -0.41
C ILE A 98 5.40 1.81 -1.74
N ARG A 99 5.41 0.47 -1.74
CA ARG A 99 5.62 -0.36 -2.93
C ARG A 99 4.41 -1.26 -3.14
N PRO A 100 3.59 -1.02 -4.17
CA PRO A 100 2.56 -1.95 -4.58
C PRO A 100 3.20 -3.27 -5.04
N LEU A 101 2.67 -4.43 -4.63
CA LEU A 101 3.08 -5.72 -5.17
C LEU A 101 2.71 -5.89 -6.64
N TYR A 102 1.58 -5.35 -7.09
CA TYR A 102 1.18 -5.38 -8.50
C TYR A 102 1.17 -3.98 -9.10
N ARG A 103 1.63 -3.85 -10.35
CA ARG A 103 1.71 -2.57 -11.06
C ARG A 103 0.40 -2.21 -11.73
N ARG A 104 -0.47 -3.20 -11.98
CA ARG A 104 -1.77 -3.00 -12.63
C ARG A 104 -2.92 -3.45 -11.72
N PRO A 105 -4.10 -2.82 -11.86
CA PRO A 105 -5.30 -3.23 -11.14
C PRO A 105 -5.62 -4.71 -11.39
N GLY A 106 -6.27 -5.35 -10.42
CA GLY A 106 -6.65 -6.76 -10.51
C GLY A 106 -5.54 -7.75 -10.17
N GLY A 107 -4.45 -7.31 -9.54
CA GLY A 107 -3.34 -8.20 -9.17
C GLY A 107 -2.47 -8.59 -10.37
N LEU A 108 -2.36 -7.69 -11.36
CA LEU A 108 -1.66 -7.96 -12.61
C LEU A 108 -0.29 -7.29 -12.64
N GLU A 109 0.65 -7.91 -13.35
CA GLU A 109 2.04 -7.44 -13.49
C GLU A 109 2.73 -7.25 -12.14
N PRO A 110 3.22 -8.35 -11.52
CA PRO A 110 3.98 -8.28 -10.29
C PRO A 110 5.16 -7.30 -10.37
N ASN A 111 5.26 -6.42 -9.38
CA ASN A 111 6.32 -5.47 -9.15
C ASN A 111 7.52 -6.14 -8.44
N VAL A 112 7.95 -7.26 -8.99
CA VAL A 112 9.19 -7.95 -8.62
C VAL A 112 10.15 -7.87 -9.81
N THR A 113 11.44 -8.13 -9.57
CA THR A 113 12.42 -8.17 -10.65
C THR A 113 11.99 -9.21 -11.70
N PRO A 114 11.92 -8.85 -13.00
CA PRO A 114 11.54 -9.79 -14.05
C PRO A 114 12.42 -11.05 -14.02
N GLY A 115 11.78 -12.23 -14.11
CA GLY A 115 12.47 -13.52 -14.08
C GLY A 115 12.87 -14.03 -12.68
N LEU A 116 12.73 -13.22 -11.62
CA LEU A 116 13.11 -13.64 -10.26
C LEU A 116 12.32 -14.86 -9.78
N THR A 117 10.99 -14.84 -9.91
CA THR A 117 10.14 -15.96 -9.49
C THR A 117 10.44 -17.23 -10.29
N ALA A 118 10.71 -17.11 -11.59
CA ALA A 118 11.12 -18.23 -12.43
C ALA A 118 12.47 -18.82 -12.00
N LEU A 119 13.46 -17.96 -11.70
CA LEU A 119 14.76 -18.38 -11.19
C LEU A 119 14.64 -19.12 -9.85
N LEU A 120 13.87 -18.56 -8.91
CA LEU A 120 13.61 -19.17 -7.62
C LEU A 120 12.87 -20.51 -7.78
N GLY A 121 11.88 -20.55 -8.68
CA GLY A 121 11.12 -21.76 -8.92
C GLY A 121 11.94 -22.90 -9.51
N ALA A 122 12.86 -22.58 -10.44
CA ALA A 122 13.82 -23.56 -10.95
C ALA A 122 14.77 -24.08 -9.86
N ARG A 123 15.24 -23.20 -8.98
CA ARG A 123 16.16 -23.57 -7.88
C ARG A 123 15.50 -24.43 -6.81
N HIS A 124 14.24 -24.15 -6.48
CA HIS A 124 13.50 -24.85 -5.43
C HIS A 124 12.59 -25.96 -5.95
N VAL A 125 12.58 -26.19 -7.27
CA VAL A 125 11.76 -27.21 -7.93
C VAL A 125 10.27 -27.11 -7.54
N ARG A 126 9.77 -25.87 -7.48
CA ARG A 126 8.37 -25.54 -7.21
C ARG A 126 7.99 -24.23 -7.86
N GLU A 127 6.71 -23.99 -8.03
CA GLU A 127 6.24 -22.65 -8.37
C GLU A 127 6.50 -21.69 -7.20
N VAL A 128 6.90 -20.45 -7.52
CA VAL A 128 7.11 -19.38 -6.54
C VAL A 128 6.25 -18.19 -6.93
N ALA A 129 5.26 -17.89 -6.10
CA ALA A 129 4.38 -16.74 -6.27
C ALA A 129 5.08 -15.43 -5.88
N PRO A 130 4.72 -14.28 -6.49
CA PRO A 130 5.22 -12.97 -6.08
C PRO A 130 5.03 -12.67 -4.58
N GLU A 131 3.92 -13.13 -4.01
CA GLU A 131 3.57 -13.01 -2.60
C GLU A 131 4.58 -13.73 -1.71
N GLU A 132 5.15 -14.85 -2.16
CA GLU A 132 6.18 -15.59 -1.41
C GLU A 132 7.49 -14.80 -1.35
N VAL A 133 7.83 -14.08 -2.42
CA VAL A 133 8.98 -13.15 -2.41
C VAL A 133 8.76 -12.04 -1.39
N LEU A 134 7.54 -11.48 -1.36
CA LEU A 134 7.18 -10.42 -0.42
C LEU A 134 7.15 -10.94 1.03
N ALA A 135 6.62 -12.14 1.27
CA ALA A 135 6.62 -12.80 2.57
C ALA A 135 8.04 -13.07 3.08
N TRP A 136 8.92 -13.57 2.20
CA TRP A 136 10.34 -13.73 2.50
C TRP A 136 11.00 -12.39 2.87
N ALA A 137 10.73 -11.33 2.09
CA ALA A 137 11.30 -10.01 2.36
C ALA A 137 10.90 -9.47 3.73
N VAL A 138 9.64 -9.63 4.16
CA VAL A 138 9.21 -9.22 5.50
C VAL A 138 9.87 -10.06 6.59
N ALA A 139 9.99 -11.37 6.39
CA ALA A 139 10.64 -12.25 7.36
C ALA A 139 12.14 -11.95 7.53
N ALA A 140 12.82 -11.56 6.44
CA ALA A 140 14.25 -11.27 6.43
C ALA A 140 14.59 -9.81 6.79
N ALA A 141 13.62 -8.90 6.73
CA ALA A 141 13.87 -7.46 6.85
C ALA A 141 14.41 -7.03 8.22
N VAL A 142 15.54 -6.33 8.20
CA VAL A 142 16.14 -5.68 9.38
C VAL A 142 16.09 -4.15 9.20
N PRO A 143 15.74 -3.37 10.25
CA PRO A 143 15.67 -1.92 10.12
C PRO A 143 17.06 -1.30 9.94
N SER A 144 17.18 -0.32 9.03
CA SER A 144 18.40 0.48 8.87
C SER A 144 18.06 1.95 8.59
N PRO A 145 19.00 2.89 8.79
CA PRO A 145 18.79 4.31 8.47
C PRO A 145 18.38 4.59 7.02
N ARG A 146 18.78 3.74 6.07
CA ARG A 146 18.45 3.88 4.64
C ARG A 146 17.15 3.16 4.25
N GLY A 147 16.48 2.53 5.21
CA GLY A 147 15.35 1.62 5.03
C GLY A 147 15.74 0.16 5.25
N PRO A 148 14.79 -0.78 5.10
CA PRO A 148 15.04 -2.18 5.39
C PRO A 148 16.12 -2.79 4.52
N VAL A 149 16.87 -3.71 5.11
CA VAL A 149 17.81 -4.61 4.41
C VAL A 149 17.31 -6.04 4.55
N VAL A 150 17.43 -6.83 3.48
CA VAL A 150 17.07 -8.26 3.41
C VAL A 150 18.25 -9.07 2.91
#